data_AF-A0A4R6PXS2-F1
#
_entry.id   AF-A0A4R6PXS2-F1
#
_cell.length_a   1.000
_cell.length_b   1.000
_cell.length_c   1.000
_cell.angle_alpha   90.00
_cell.angle_beta   90.00
_cell.angle_gamma   90.00
#
_symmetry.space_group_name_H-M   'P 1'
#
loop_
_entity.id
_entity.type
_entity.pdbx_description
1 polymer ?
#
loop_
_entity_poly.entity_id
_entity_poly.type
_entity_poly.pdbx_seq_one_letter_code
_entity_poly.pdbx_strand_id
1 'polypeptide(L)'
;MRKARIWAAVVAASPIVFPLVAIAAAAVVAMLAGPGADVAWYLVFTLMLGMAMFVPGLCVNLVGLALLPRRSGTVVTVVGLLLLMGAAAMMCLGIFEDALSGLDDDPRLIPKLSIPEAVATSVPYAAVVIAGLCATFFVVAAARDSQLLVSRDDATISDAE
;
A
#
# COMPACT_ATOMS: atom_id res chain seq x y z
N MET A 1 7.42 -8.51 18.17
CA MET A 1 6.11 -7.83 18.34
C MET A 1 6.13 -6.32 18.06
N ARG A 2 6.88 -5.49 18.81
CA ARG A 2 6.91 -4.02 18.59
C ARG A 2 7.29 -3.62 17.15
N LYS A 3 8.31 -4.25 16.57
CA LYS A 3 8.75 -4.02 15.17
C LYS A 3 7.65 -4.34 14.14
N ALA A 4 6.92 -5.46 14.30
CA ALA A 4 5.86 -5.85 13.37
C ALA A 4 4.66 -4.88 13.41
N ARG A 5 4.28 -4.40 14.60
CA ARG A 5 3.25 -3.35 14.75
C ARG A 5 3.66 -2.05 14.09
N ILE A 6 4.93 -1.64 14.24
CA ILE A 6 5.46 -0.41 13.60
C ILE A 6 5.42 -0.56 12.08
N TRP A 7 5.91 -1.67 11.51
CA TRP A 7 5.87 -1.88 10.06
C TRP A 7 4.45 -1.93 9.50
N ALA A 8 3.54 -2.65 10.16
CA ALA A 8 2.14 -2.71 9.74
C ALA A 8 1.44 -1.34 9.85
N ALA A 9 1.75 -0.54 10.88
CA ALA A 9 1.22 0.81 11.02
C ALA A 9 1.81 1.79 10.00
N VAL A 10 3.11 1.67 9.69
CA VAL A 10 3.77 2.48 8.64
C VAL A 10 3.16 2.16 7.27
N VAL A 11 2.90 0.88 6.97
CA VAL A 11 2.22 0.49 5.73
C VAL A 11 0.73 0.84 5.73
N ALA A 12 0.06 0.86 6.89
CA ALA A 12 -1.30 1.37 6.99
C ALA A 12 -1.38 2.89 6.76
N ALA A 13 -0.34 3.64 7.13
CA ALA A 13 -0.24 5.08 6.94
C ALA A 13 0.21 5.46 5.51
N SER A 14 0.88 4.54 4.80
CA SER A 14 1.40 4.81 3.45
C SER A 14 0.34 5.29 2.46
N PRO A 15 -0.90 4.75 2.40
CA PRO A 15 -1.92 5.21 1.46
C PRO A 15 -2.49 6.59 1.79
N ILE A 16 -2.17 7.16 2.96
CA ILE A 16 -2.60 8.51 3.37
C ILE A 16 -1.47 9.52 3.15
N VAL A 17 -0.25 9.15 3.54
CA VAL A 17 0.93 10.01 3.41
C VAL A 17 1.34 10.16 1.94
N PHE A 18 1.24 9.09 1.14
CA PHE A 18 1.66 9.12 -0.27
C PHE A 18 0.83 10.12 -1.09
N PRO A 19 -0.52 10.12 -1.01
CA PRO A 19 -1.33 11.12 -1.68
C PRO A 19 -1.05 12.54 -1.24
N LEU A 20 -0.87 12.79 0.06
CA LEU A 20 -0.57 14.13 0.58
C LEU A 20 0.77 14.66 0.07
N VAL A 21 1.80 13.82 0.05
CA VAL A 21 3.13 14.18 -0.48
C VAL A 21 3.08 14.36 -1.99
N ALA A 22 2.35 13.51 -2.72
CA ALA A 22 2.20 13.62 -4.16
C ALA A 22 1.37 14.85 -4.57
N ILE A 23 0.31 15.19 -3.83
CA ILE A 23 -0.45 16.44 -4.03
C ILE A 23 0.44 17.66 -3.77
N ALA A 24 1.24 17.64 -2.71
CA ALA A 24 2.17 18.72 -2.41
C ALA A 24 3.27 18.86 -3.49
N ALA A 25 3.85 17.74 -3.93
CA ALA A 25 4.83 17.72 -5.01
C ALA A 25 4.22 18.18 -6.35
N ALA A 26 3.01 17.72 -6.66
CA ALA A 26 2.25 18.13 -7.83
C ALA A 26 1.95 19.63 -7.83
N ALA A 27 1.55 20.20 -6.68
CA ALA A 27 1.33 21.63 -6.52
C ALA A 27 2.61 22.44 -6.75
N VAL A 28 3.75 21.96 -6.22
CA VAL A 28 5.06 22.60 -6.42
C VAL A 28 5.51 22.52 -7.90
N VAL A 29 5.33 21.37 -8.56
CA VAL A 29 5.69 21.19 -9.97
C VAL A 29 4.77 22.02 -10.90
N ALA A 30 3.47 22.07 -10.61
CA ALA A 30 2.52 22.92 -11.33
C ALA A 30 2.86 24.41 -11.21
N MET A 31 3.42 24.84 -10.08
CA MET A 31 3.90 26.22 -9.89
C MET A 31 5.21 26.53 -10.63
N LEU A 32 6.02 25.53 -11.00
CA LEU A 32 7.40 25.74 -11.46
C LEU A 32 7.65 25.41 -12.94
N ALA A 33 6.96 24.43 -13.54
CA ALA A 33 7.60 23.67 -14.62
C ALA A 33 6.95 23.66 -16.02
N GLY A 34 5.73 24.15 -16.24
CA GLY A 34 5.07 23.81 -17.51
C GLY A 34 5.00 22.27 -17.66
N PRO A 35 5.36 21.62 -18.79
CA PRO A 35 5.04 20.23 -19.17
C PRO A 35 5.26 19.07 -18.16
N GLY A 36 5.84 19.28 -16.97
CA GLY A 36 5.74 18.33 -15.83
C GLY A 36 4.38 18.35 -15.09
N ALA A 37 3.46 19.24 -15.49
CA ALA A 37 2.11 19.32 -14.95
C ALA A 37 1.28 18.05 -15.19
N ASP A 38 1.55 17.31 -16.27
CA ASP A 38 0.75 16.18 -16.69
C ASP A 38 0.92 14.98 -15.74
N VAL A 39 2.16 14.64 -15.37
CA VAL A 39 2.48 13.61 -14.36
C VAL A 39 1.89 13.97 -12.99
N ALA A 40 2.04 15.23 -12.60
CA ALA A 40 1.52 15.76 -11.35
C ALA A 40 -0.01 15.64 -11.28
N TRP A 41 -0.71 16.02 -12.36
CA TRP A 41 -2.17 15.96 -12.45
C TRP A 41 -2.68 14.52 -12.53
N TYR A 42 -1.98 13.66 -13.26
CA TYR A 42 -2.28 12.23 -13.34
C TYR A 42 -2.15 11.57 -11.97
N LEU A 43 -1.08 11.88 -11.22
CA LEU A 43 -0.90 11.44 -9.84
C LEU A 43 -2.06 11.91 -8.95
N VAL A 44 -2.39 13.20 -8.97
CA VAL A 44 -3.49 13.73 -8.15
C VAL A 44 -4.81 13.01 -8.48
N PHE A 45 -5.14 12.84 -9.76
CA PHE A 45 -6.38 12.19 -10.19
C PHE A 45 -6.42 10.71 -9.79
N THR A 46 -5.37 9.95 -10.12
CA THR A 46 -5.26 8.53 -9.77
C THR A 46 -5.22 8.30 -8.27
N LEU A 47 -4.60 9.18 -7.49
CA LEU A 47 -4.63 9.12 -6.04
C LEU A 47 -6.01 9.45 -5.49
N MET A 48 -6.72 10.43 -6.04
CA MET A 48 -8.08 10.78 -5.60
C MET A 48 -9.05 9.62 -5.83
N LEU A 49 -8.97 8.96 -6.99
CA LEU A 49 -9.75 7.77 -7.32
C LEU A 49 -9.28 6.55 -6.52
N GLY A 50 -7.97 6.45 -6.27
CA GLY A 50 -7.34 5.37 -5.52
C GLY A 50 -7.61 5.38 -4.03
N MET A 51 -7.80 6.55 -3.43
CA MET A 51 -8.16 6.66 -2.02
C MET A 51 -9.39 5.82 -1.69
N ALA A 52 -10.40 5.81 -2.55
CA ALA A 52 -11.58 4.96 -2.37
C ALA A 52 -11.24 3.46 -2.38
N MET A 53 -10.31 3.04 -3.25
CA MET A 53 -9.84 1.66 -3.35
C MET A 53 -8.96 1.23 -2.17
N PHE A 54 -8.23 2.17 -1.56
CA PHE A 54 -7.38 1.88 -0.39
C PHE A 54 -8.16 1.82 0.92
N VAL A 55 -9.29 2.52 1.05
CA VAL A 55 -10.07 2.61 2.31
C VAL A 55 -10.45 1.23 2.88
N PRO A 56 -11.01 0.27 2.11
CA PRO A 56 -11.35 -1.05 2.65
C PRO A 56 -10.13 -1.79 3.19
N GLY A 57 -9.02 -1.79 2.44
CA GLY A 57 -7.78 -2.42 2.88
C GLY A 57 -7.20 -1.79 4.14
N LEU A 58 -7.27 -0.47 4.25
CA LEU A 58 -6.81 0.30 5.40
C LEU A 58 -7.64 -0.03 6.65
N CYS A 59 -8.97 -0.01 6.54
CA CYS A 59 -9.87 -0.35 7.64
C CYS A 59 -9.62 -1.78 8.14
N VAL A 60 -9.53 -2.76 7.23
CA VAL A 60 -9.25 -4.15 7.58
C VAL A 60 -7.89 -4.28 8.25
N ASN A 61 -6.85 -3.61 7.73
CA ASN A 61 -5.52 -3.64 8.32
C ASN A 61 -5.48 -3.05 9.74
N LEU A 62 -6.17 -1.92 9.97
CA LEU A 62 -6.28 -1.30 11.29
C LEU A 62 -7.02 -2.19 12.30
N VAL A 63 -8.10 -2.85 11.88
CA VAL A 63 -8.82 -3.84 12.71
C VAL A 63 -7.90 -5.01 13.05
N GLY A 64 -7.15 -5.53 12.07
CA GLY A 64 -6.18 -6.60 12.30
C GLY A 64 -5.10 -6.21 13.30
N LEU A 65 -4.54 -5.01 13.15
CA LEU A 65 -3.57 -4.42 14.06
C LEU A 65 -4.09 -4.31 15.50
N ALA A 66 -5.35 -3.89 15.68
CA ALA A 66 -5.99 -3.80 16.99
C ALA A 66 -6.17 -5.17 17.66
N LEU A 67 -6.29 -6.24 16.87
CA LEU A 67 -6.47 -7.60 17.35
C LEU A 67 -5.15 -8.36 17.62
N LEU A 68 -3.99 -7.83 17.20
CA LEU A 68 -2.69 -8.43 17.50
C LEU A 68 -2.41 -8.40 19.01
N PRO A 69 -1.98 -9.51 19.65
CA PRO A 69 -1.27 -10.67 19.08
C PRO A 69 -2.10 -11.83 18.53
N ARG A 70 -3.44 -11.78 18.57
CA ARG A 70 -4.26 -12.96 18.31
C ARG A 70 -4.05 -13.49 16.89
N ARG A 71 -4.20 -14.81 16.68
CA ARG A 71 -4.14 -15.44 15.34
C ARG A 71 -5.11 -14.76 14.35
N SER A 72 -6.31 -14.42 14.81
CA SER A 72 -7.29 -13.66 14.03
C SER A 72 -6.76 -12.27 13.65
N GLY A 73 -6.05 -11.58 14.54
CA GLY A 73 -5.41 -10.30 14.25
C GLY A 73 -4.35 -10.41 13.16
N THR A 74 -3.50 -11.45 13.19
CA THR A 74 -2.52 -11.70 12.14
C THR A 74 -3.18 -11.90 10.77
N VAL A 75 -4.19 -12.77 10.70
CA VAL A 75 -4.91 -13.05 9.45
C VAL A 75 -5.57 -11.79 8.90
N VAL A 76 -6.30 -11.06 9.74
CA VAL A 76 -6.99 -9.83 9.34
C VAL A 76 -5.99 -8.74 8.91
N THR A 77 -4.85 -8.61 9.59
CA THR A 77 -3.77 -7.69 9.19
C THR A 77 -3.24 -8.05 7.80
N VAL A 78 -2.95 -9.33 7.55
CA VAL A 78 -2.46 -9.80 6.25
C VAL A 78 -3.49 -9.56 5.15
N VAL A 79 -4.77 -9.84 5.39
CA VAL A 79 -5.84 -9.56 4.42
C VAL A 79 -5.91 -8.06 4.11
N GLY A 80 -5.82 -7.19 5.12
CA GLY A 80 -5.78 -5.74 4.91
C GLY A 80 -4.58 -5.29 4.08
N LEU A 81 -3.39 -5.82 4.37
CA LEU A 81 -2.18 -5.54 3.59
C LEU A 81 -2.32 -6.02 2.14
N LEU A 82 -2.87 -7.21 1.90
CA LEU A 82 -3.11 -7.73 0.56
C LEU A 82 -4.10 -6.87 -0.23
N LEU A 83 -5.16 -6.37 0.40
CA LEU A 83 -6.10 -5.44 -0.23
C LEU A 83 -5.42 -4.13 -0.63
N LEU A 84 -4.57 -3.57 0.25
CA LEU A 84 -3.79 -2.36 -0.06
C LEU A 84 -2.83 -2.59 -1.23
N MET A 85 -2.11 -3.71 -1.22
CA MET A 85 -1.19 -4.07 -2.30
C MET A 85 -1.93 -4.32 -3.62
N GLY A 86 -3.09 -4.97 -3.57
CA GLY A 86 -3.93 -5.22 -4.74
C GLY A 86 -4.43 -3.93 -5.36
N ALA A 87 -4.90 -2.98 -4.55
CA ALA A 87 -5.29 -1.65 -5.02
C ALA A 87 -4.12 -0.91 -5.67
N ALA A 88 -2.93 -0.96 -5.07
CA ALA A 88 -1.73 -0.36 -5.66
C ALA A 88 -1.32 -1.04 -6.98
N ALA A 89 -1.38 -2.38 -7.06
CA ALA A 89 -1.07 -3.11 -8.28
C ALA A 89 -2.05 -2.78 -9.41
N MET A 90 -3.35 -2.70 -9.13
CA MET A 90 -4.37 -2.30 -10.09
C MET A 90 -4.14 -0.87 -10.61
N MET A 91 -3.72 0.06 -9.74
CA MET A 91 -3.37 1.42 -10.17
C MET A 91 -2.16 1.44 -11.09
N CYS A 92 -1.12 0.67 -10.76
CA CYS A 92 0.05 0.52 -11.61
C CYS A 92 -0.33 0.00 -13.00
N LEU A 93 -1.18 -1.04 -13.05
CA LEU A 93 -1.68 -1.59 -14.31
C LEU A 93 -2.49 -0.56 -15.10
N GLY A 94 -3.43 0.15 -14.46
CA GLY A 94 -4.23 1.18 -15.14
C GLY A 94 -3.39 2.33 -15.71
N ILE A 95 -2.30 2.72 -15.04
CA ILE A 95 -1.34 3.72 -15.55
C ILE A 95 -0.64 3.21 -16.82
N PHE A 96 -0.18 1.96 -16.82
CA PHE A 96 0.47 1.37 -18.00
C PHE A 96 -0.51 1.09 -19.14
N GLU A 97 -1.74 0.65 -18.84
CA GLU A 97 -2.80 0.48 -19.85
C GLU A 97 -3.12 1.80 -20.53
N ASP A 98 -3.23 2.92 -19.80
CA ASP A 98 -3.44 4.23 -20.41
C ASP A 98 -2.26 4.67 -21.28
N ALA A 99 -1.03 4.48 -20.80
CA ALA A 99 0.17 4.84 -21.56
C ALA A 99 0.36 4.01 -22.84
N LEU A 100 -0.06 2.74 -22.82
CA LEU A 100 0.01 1.81 -23.95
C LEU A 100 -1.21 1.87 -24.88
N SER A 101 -2.31 2.48 -24.43
CA SER A 101 -3.52 2.66 -25.24
C SER A 101 -3.21 3.46 -26.52
N GLY A 102 -3.96 3.21 -27.59
CA GLY A 102 -3.80 3.90 -28.88
C GLY A 102 -3.97 5.42 -28.77
N LEU A 103 -3.46 6.17 -29.75
CA LEU A 103 -3.81 7.58 -29.94
C LEU A 103 -5.23 7.64 -30.49
N ASP A 104 -6.22 7.31 -29.66
CA ASP A 104 -7.61 7.56 -30.04
C ASP A 104 -7.86 9.07 -29.84
N ASP A 105 -8.35 9.72 -30.91
CA ASP A 105 -8.70 11.15 -31.01
C ASP A 105 -9.85 11.58 -30.06
N ASP A 106 -10.14 10.78 -29.04
CA ASP A 106 -11.19 11.04 -28.07
C ASP A 106 -10.76 12.09 -27.03
N PRO A 107 -11.69 12.99 -26.62
CA PRO A 107 -11.41 13.97 -25.58
C PRO A 107 -11.11 13.27 -24.26
N ARG A 108 -9.85 13.38 -23.80
CA ARG A 108 -9.37 12.78 -22.55
C ARG A 108 -9.50 13.77 -21.39
N LEU A 109 -9.94 13.25 -20.24
CA LEU A 109 -10.04 14.02 -19.00
C LEU A 109 -8.66 14.30 -18.37
N ILE A 110 -7.65 13.52 -18.74
CA ILE A 110 -6.29 13.56 -18.20
C ILE A 110 -5.31 13.51 -19.38
N PRO A 111 -4.22 14.30 -19.37
CA PRO A 111 -3.17 14.19 -20.38
C PRO A 111 -2.59 12.77 -20.45
N LYS A 112 -2.36 12.29 -21.67
CA LYS A 112 -1.81 10.96 -21.92
C LYS A 112 -0.36 10.92 -21.46
N LEU A 113 -0.04 9.93 -20.62
CA LEU A 113 1.34 9.72 -20.18
C LEU A 113 2.16 9.03 -21.28
N SER A 114 3.36 9.53 -21.51
CA SER A 114 4.39 8.78 -22.21
C SER A 114 4.87 7.58 -21.36
N ILE A 115 5.49 6.57 -21.97
CA ILE A 115 6.07 5.41 -21.26
C ILE A 115 6.98 5.84 -20.08
N PRO A 116 7.95 6.77 -20.24
CA PRO A 116 8.79 7.18 -19.11
C PRO A 116 7.99 7.88 -17.99
N GLU A 117 6.94 8.61 -18.33
CA GLU A 117 6.06 9.26 -17.35
C GLU A 117 5.19 8.25 -16.62
N ALA A 118 4.70 7.20 -17.30
CA ALA A 118 4.00 6.08 -16.69
C ALA A 118 4.90 5.31 -15.71
N VAL A 119 6.17 5.12 -16.07
CA VAL A 119 7.18 4.53 -15.16
C VAL A 119 7.35 5.43 -13.93
N ALA A 120 7.53 6.74 -14.09
CA ALA A 120 7.68 7.66 -12.96
C ALA A 120 6.43 7.69 -12.05
N THR A 121 5.24 7.69 -12.66
CA THR A 121 3.93 7.71 -11.97
C THR A 121 3.62 6.40 -11.25
N SER A 122 4.19 5.27 -11.69
CA SER A 122 3.98 3.95 -11.10
C SER A 122 4.88 3.63 -9.89
N VAL A 123 6.04 4.32 -9.74
CA VAL A 123 6.98 4.14 -8.61
C VAL A 123 6.29 4.17 -7.23
N PRO A 124 5.40 5.13 -6.92
CA PRO A 124 4.60 5.14 -5.69
C PRO A 124 3.92 3.83 -5.35
N TYR A 125 3.22 3.28 -6.35
CA TYR A 125 2.38 2.12 -6.19
C TYR A 125 3.25 0.85 -6.06
N ALA A 126 4.33 0.77 -6.84
CA ALA A 126 5.32 -0.27 -6.68
C ALA A 126 5.95 -0.26 -5.28
N ALA A 127 6.25 0.92 -4.72
CA ALA A 127 6.76 1.06 -3.37
C ALA A 127 5.76 0.56 -2.30
N VAL A 128 4.45 0.84 -2.48
CA VAL A 128 3.39 0.32 -1.59
C VAL A 128 3.34 -1.22 -1.65
N VAL A 129 3.46 -1.81 -2.84
CA VAL A 129 3.48 -3.28 -3.00
C VAL A 129 4.69 -3.89 -2.28
N ILE A 130 5.89 -3.34 -2.50
CA ILE A 130 7.13 -3.83 -1.86
C ILE A 130 7.05 -3.68 -0.34
N ALA A 131 6.62 -2.51 0.15
CA ALA A 131 6.47 -2.28 1.59
C ALA A 131 5.42 -3.21 2.21
N GLY A 132 4.30 -3.46 1.51
CA GLY A 132 3.27 -4.40 1.91
C GLY A 132 3.77 -5.84 2.02
N LEU A 133 4.59 -6.30 1.07
CA LEU A 133 5.26 -7.61 1.14
C LEU A 133 6.17 -7.70 2.38
N CYS A 134 7.00 -6.68 2.61
CA CYS A 134 7.86 -6.64 3.79
C CYS A 134 7.06 -6.65 5.10
N ALA A 135 6.00 -5.84 5.20
CA ALA A 135 5.15 -5.81 6.40
C ALA A 135 4.43 -7.16 6.62
N THR A 136 3.95 -7.79 5.56
CA THR A 136 3.34 -9.12 5.62
C THR A 136 4.33 -10.14 6.17
N PHE A 137 5.57 -10.15 5.65
CA PHE A 137 6.63 -11.02 6.15
C PHE A 137 6.89 -10.82 7.65
N PHE A 138 7.01 -9.57 8.11
CA PHE A 138 7.24 -9.28 9.54
C PHE A 138 6.06 -9.67 10.43
N VAL A 139 4.82 -9.48 9.97
CA VAL A 139 3.61 -9.87 10.71
C VAL A 139 3.53 -11.39 10.85
N VAL A 140 3.79 -12.13 9.77
CA VAL A 140 3.77 -13.60 9.78
C VAL A 140 4.92 -14.17 10.61
N ALA A 141 6.13 -13.63 10.48
CA ALA A 141 7.30 -14.05 11.28
C ALA A 141 7.04 -13.85 12.79
N ALA A 142 6.54 -12.67 13.17
CA ALA A 142 6.22 -12.39 14.57
C ALA A 142 5.11 -13.30 15.13
N ALA A 143 4.14 -13.68 14.30
CA ALA A 143 3.08 -14.62 14.69
C ALA A 143 3.62 -16.04 14.91
N ARG A 144 4.60 -16.49 14.11
CA ARG A 144 5.26 -17.80 14.29
C ARG A 144 6.08 -17.85 15.58
N ASP A 145 6.88 -16.83 15.85
CA ASP A 145 7.69 -16.75 17.09
C ASP A 145 6.80 -16.76 18.35
N SER A 146 5.65 -16.11 18.29
CA SER A 146 4.70 -16.07 19.41
C SER A 146 4.05 -17.44 19.68
N GLN A 147 3.92 -18.30 18.67
CA GLN A 147 3.38 -19.65 18.83
C GLN A 147 4.40 -20.62 19.43
N LEU A 148 5.68 -20.47 19.10
CA LEU A 148 6.77 -21.29 19.65
C LEU A 148 6.96 -21.05 21.15
N LEU A 149 6.73 -19.81 21.62
CA LEU A 149 6.82 -19.48 23.04
C LEU A 149 5.67 -20.09 23.86
N VAL A 150 4.42 -19.97 23.39
CA VAL A 150 3.25 -20.56 24.06
C VAL A 150 3.34 -22.09 24.11
N SER A 151 3.77 -22.73 23.03
CA SER A 151 3.96 -24.19 22.99
C SER A 151 5.04 -24.70 23.96
N ARG A 152 6.00 -23.84 24.33
CA ARG A 152 7.12 -24.22 25.21
C ARG A 152 6.74 -24.08 26.68
N ASP A 153 5.95 -23.05 27.02
CA ASP A 153 5.43 -22.86 28.38
C ASP A 153 4.42 -23.95 28.77
N ASP A 154 3.55 -24.36 27.83
CA ASP A 154 2.61 -25.47 28.06
C ASP A 154 3.32 -26.82 28.26
N ALA A 155 4.44 -27.04 27.56
CA ALA A 155 5.24 -28.26 27.70
C ALA A 155 5.95 -28.33 29.06
N THR A 156 6.42 -27.20 29.60
CA THR A 156 7.11 -27.17 30.91
C THR A 156 6.19 -27.35 32.11
N ILE A 157 4.89 -27.08 31.98
CA ILE A 157 3.93 -27.27 33.08
C ILE A 157 3.49 -28.74 33.18
N SER A 158 3.48 -29.48 32.05
CA SER A 158 3.08 -30.89 32.01
C SER A 158 4.11 -31.86 32.61
N ASP A 159 5.38 -31.47 32.74
CA ASP A 159 6.44 -32.34 33.28
C ASP A 159 6.63 -32.19 34.80
N ALA A 160 5.78 -31.40 35.47
CA ALA A 160 5.87 -31.10 36.90
C ALA A 160 4.78 -31.77 37.76
N GLU A 161 3.94 -32.66 37.20
CA GLU A 161 2.96 -33.48 37.93
C GLU A 161 3.35 -34.96 38.00
#